data_AF-A0A3D5P8B1-F1
#
_entry.id   AF-A0A3D5P8B1-F1
#
_cell.length_a   1.000
_cell.length_b   1.000
_cell.length_c   1.000
_cell.angle_alpha   90.00
_cell.angle_beta   90.00
_cell.angle_gamma   90.00
#
_symmetry.space_group_name_H-M   'P 1'
#
loop_
_entity.id
_entity.type
_entity.pdbx_description
1 polymer ?
#
loop_
_entity_poly.entity_id
_entity_poly.type
_entity_poly.pdbx_seq_one_letter_code
_entity_poly.pdbx_strand_id
1 'polypeptide(L)' 'MSGNDKVVADYASISIFAVQELDVFTYWQMLRDAVIYACQQTEPGREYLEKCWAAEQTEPDRKMLRQYFGKH' A
#
# COMPACT_ATOMS: atom_id res chain seq x y z
N MET A 1 12.19 16.01 10.03
CA MET A 1 12.52 15.07 8.95
C MET A 1 12.47 13.65 9.45
N SER A 2 11.44 12.90 9.05
CA SER A 2 11.24 11.50 9.40
C SER A 2 11.72 10.56 8.28
N GLY A 3 11.80 9.25 8.54
CA GLY A 3 12.06 8.26 7.49
C GLY A 3 10.98 8.23 6.41
N ASN A 4 9.74 8.58 6.75
CA ASN A 4 8.60 8.62 5.82
C ASN A 4 8.74 9.78 4.81
N ASP A 5 9.32 10.90 5.24
CA ASP A 5 9.51 12.07 4.38
C ASP A 5 10.44 11.72 3.20
N LYS A 6 11.44 10.86 3.45
CA LYS A 6 12.33 10.34 2.40
C LYS A 6 11.58 9.43 1.42
N VAL A 7 10.73 8.53 1.93
CA VAL A 7 9.93 7.62 1.09
C VAL A 7 9.03 8.41 0.15
N VAL A 8 8.38 9.47 0.63
CA VAL A 8 7.56 10.36 -0.20
C VAL A 8 8.41 11.11 -1.23
N ALA A 9 9.55 11.67 -0.81
CA ALA A 9 10.47 12.38 -1.70
C ALA A 9 10.95 11.50 -2.86
N ASP A 10 11.40 10.29 -2.56
CA ASP A 10 11.91 9.33 -3.53
C ASP A 10 10.80 8.88 -4.51
N TYR A 11 9.58 8.63 -4.01
CA TYR A 11 8.43 8.25 -4.83
C TYR A 11 7.99 9.38 -5.78
N ALA A 12 7.84 10.60 -5.25
CA ALA A 12 7.34 11.74 -6.00
C ALA A 12 8.41 12.47 -6.83
N SER A 13 9.68 12.06 -6.71
CA SER A 13 10.83 12.73 -7.34
C SER A 13 10.90 14.23 -7.00
N ILE A 14 10.70 14.57 -5.73
CA ILE A 14 10.79 15.94 -5.20
C ILE A 14 11.85 16.04 -4.10
N SER A 15 12.28 17.24 -3.76
CA SER A 15 13.22 17.43 -2.65
C SER A 15 12.55 17.14 -1.31
N ILE A 16 13.33 16.66 -0.34
CA ILE A 16 12.83 16.40 1.02
C ILE A 16 12.31 17.67 1.71
N PHE A 17 12.79 18.85 1.30
CA PHE A 17 12.30 20.13 1.76
C PHE A 17 10.91 20.44 1.16
N ALA A 18 10.68 20.12 -0.12
CA ALA A 18 9.37 20.29 -0.74
C ALA A 18 8.29 19.39 -0.09
N VAL A 19 8.67 18.22 0.45
CA VAL A 19 7.76 17.37 1.22
C VAL A 19 7.21 18.09 2.46
N GLN A 20 8.02 18.92 3.12
CA GLN A 20 7.59 19.66 4.32
C GLN A 20 6.57 20.77 4.00
N GLU A 21 6.53 21.22 2.75
CA GLU A 21 5.59 22.25 2.28
C GLU A 21 4.26 21.65 1.80
N LEU A 22 4.12 20.33 1.77
CA LEU A 22 2.87 19.67 1.39
C LEU A 22 1.81 19.86 2.47
N ASP A 23 0.56 20.05 2.06
CA ASP A 23 -0.56 19.96 2.98
C ASP A 23 -0.71 18.52 3.50
N VAL A 24 -1.36 18.39 4.67
CA VAL A 24 -1.49 17.10 5.38
C VAL A 24 -2.20 16.03 4.56
N PHE A 25 -3.17 16.40 3.72
CA PHE A 25 -3.92 15.43 2.92
C PHE A 25 -3.08 14.90 1.76
N THR A 26 -2.40 15.81 1.04
CA THR A 26 -1.48 15.44 -0.03
C THR A 26 -0.33 14.59 0.50
N TYR A 27 0.26 14.98 1.63
CA TYR A 27 1.34 14.22 2.27
C TYR A 27 0.90 12.78 2.60
N TRP A 28 -0.25 12.59 3.25
CA TRP A 28 -0.73 11.25 3.61
C TRP A 28 -1.12 10.41 2.40
N GLN A 29 -1.71 11.02 1.37
CA GLN A 29 -2.02 10.32 0.13
C GLN A 29 -0.72 9.82 -0.54
N MET A 30 0.26 10.70 -0.72
CA MET A 30 1.55 10.33 -1.31
C MET A 30 2.30 9.29 -0.48
N LEU A 31 2.26 9.39 0.85
CA LEU A 31 2.90 8.41 1.73
C LEU A 31 2.30 7.02 1.54
N ARG A 32 0.96 6.92 1.51
CA ARG A 32 0.29 5.64 1.25
C ARG A 32 0.69 5.07 -0.10
N ASP A 33 0.62 5.89 -1.15
CA ASP A 33 0.89 5.45 -2.51
C ASP A 33 2.37 5.05 -2.69
N ALA A 34 3.29 5.76 -2.04
CA ALA A 34 4.72 5.44 -2.00
C ALA A 34 5.01 4.10 -1.32
N VAL A 35 4.36 3.82 -0.18
CA VAL A 35 4.51 2.54 0.53
C VAL A 35 3.98 1.39 -0.32
N ILE A 36 2.79 1.54 -0.93
CA ILE A 36 2.22 0.53 -1.82
C ILE A 36 3.15 0.29 -3.01
N TYR A 37 3.66 1.35 -3.64
CA TYR A 37 4.58 1.24 -4.76
C TYR A 37 5.85 0.47 -4.38
N ALA A 38 6.45 0.77 -3.22
CA ALA A 38 7.63 0.08 -2.73
C ALA A 38 7.36 -1.41 -2.47
N CYS A 39 6.24 -1.75 -1.84
CA CYS A 39 5.84 -3.14 -1.61
C CYS A 39 5.63 -3.90 -2.92
N GLN A 40 5.06 -3.28 -3.95
CA GLN A 40 4.84 -3.93 -5.26
C GLN A 40 6.13 -4.36 -5.97
N GLN A 41 7.27 -3.70 -5.70
CA GLN A 41 8.54 -4.00 -6.37
C GLN A 41 9.15 -5.35 -5.98
N THR A 42 8.73 -5.95 -4.86
CA THR A 42 9.32 -7.19 -4.34
C THR A 42 8.27 -8.26 -4.16
N GLU A 43 8.67 -9.53 -4.29
CA GLU A 43 7.77 -10.66 -4.05
C GLU A 43 7.26 -10.70 -2.60
N PRO A 44 8.11 -10.60 -1.55
CA PRO A 44 7.62 -10.53 -0.18
C PRO A 44 6.70 -9.32 0.08
N GLY A 45 6.94 -8.19 -0.59
CA GLY A 45 6.10 -7.01 -0.48
C GLY A 45 4.72 -7.19 -1.12
N ARG A 46 4.64 -7.88 -2.26
CA ARG A 46 3.34 -8.25 -2.86
C ARG A 46 2.56 -9.20 -1.97
N GLU A 47 3.21 -10.22 -1.40
CA GLU A 47 2.57 -11.12 -0.42
C GLU A 47 2.06 -10.37 0.81
N TYR A 48 2.79 -9.35 1.28
CA TYR A 48 2.33 -8.49 2.37
C TYR A 48 1.05 -7.73 1.98
N LEU A 49 1.00 -7.13 0.79
CA LEU A 49 -0.19 -6.42 0.30
C LEU A 49 -1.40 -7.36 0.14
N GLU A 50 -1.19 -8.60 -0.32
CA GLU A 50 -2.26 -9.61 -0.40
C GLU A 50 -2.84 -9.94 0.98
N LYS A 51 -1.98 -10.06 2.00
CA LYS A 51 -2.43 -10.26 3.39
C LYS A 51 -3.20 -9.06 3.93
N CYS A 52 -2.74 -7.83 3.65
CA CYS A 52 -3.48 -6.61 3.99
C CYS A 52 -4.87 -6.61 3.34
N TRP A 53 -4.94 -6.87 2.04
CA TRP A 53 -6.20 -6.95 1.30
C TRP A 53 -7.15 -8.01 1.88
N ALA A 54 -6.62 -9.18 2.26
CA ALA A 54 -7.41 -10.22 2.90
C ALA A 54 -7.91 -9.81 4.29
N ALA A 55 -7.11 -9.09 5.07
CA ALA A 55 -7.48 -8.60 6.40
C ALA A 55 -8.52 -7.47 6.37
N GLU A 56 -8.60 -6.72 5.27
CA GLU A 56 -9.63 -5.69 5.05
C GLU A 56 -11.00 -6.29 4.71
N GLN A 57 -11.07 -7.55 4.29
CA GLN A 57 -12.34 -8.21 3.99
C GLN A 57 -13.13 -8.46 5.27
N THR A 58 -14.36 -7.94 5.31
CA THR A 58 -15.30 -8.16 6.43
C THR A 58 -16.35 -9.23 6.12
N GLU A 59 -16.49 -9.59 4.83
CA GLU A 59 -17.41 -10.61 4.37
C GLU A 59 -16.65 -11.73 3.63
N PRO A 60 -17.11 -13.00 3.75
CA PRO A 60 -16.46 -14.11 3.06
C PRO A 60 -16.68 -14.01 1.55
N ASP A 61 -15.62 -14.21 0.77
CA ASP A 61 -15.71 -14.37 -0.68
C ASP A 61 -16.35 -15.74 -1.02
N ARG A 62 -17.68 -15.76 -1.01
CA ARG A 62 -18.48 -16.95 -1.27
C ARG A 62 -18.24 -17.54 -2.66
N LYS A 63 -17.84 -16.72 -3.64
CA LYS A 63 -17.56 -17.18 -5.01
C LYS A 63 -16.29 -18.02 -5.01
N MET A 64 -15.22 -17.48 -4.44
CA MET A 64 -13.95 -18.21 -4.32
C MET A 64 -14.10 -19.46 -3.44
N LEU A 65 -14.79 -19.35 -2.30
CA LEU A 65 -15.05 -20.50 -1.42
C LEU A 65 -15.78 -21.65 -2.15
N ARG A 66 -16.79 -21.34 -2.99
CA ARG A 66 -17.47 -22.38 -3.80
C ARG A 66 -16.57 -22.97 -4.88
N GLN A 67 -15.68 -22.19 -5.50
CA GLN A 67 -14.77 -22.72 -6.50
C GLN A 67 -13.76 -23.71 -5.92
N TYR A 68 -13.24 -23.42 -4.72
CA TYR A 68 -12.23 -24.25 -4.05
C TYR A 68 -12.83 -25.42 -3.27
N PHE A 69 -13.96 -25.22 -2.57
CA PHE A 69 -14.53 -26.20 -1.64
C PHE A 69 -15.90 -26.76 -2.06
N GLY A 70 -16.53 -26.20 -3.10
CA GLY A 70 -17.90 -26.57 -3.52
C GLY A 70 -17.98 -27.64 -4.61
N LYS A 71 -16.85 -28.23 -5.03
CA LYS A 71 -16.83 -29.37 -5.95
C LYS A 71 -16.98 -30.68 -5.17
N HIS A 72 -18.22 -31.00 -4.82
CA HIS A 72 -18.66 -32.33 -4.38
C HIS A 72 -19.84 -32.77 -5.24
#